data_AF-A0A821Z2A2-F1
#
_entry.id   AF-A0A821Z2A2-F1
#
_cell.length_a   1.000
_cell.length_b   1.000
_cell.length_c   1.000
_cell.angle_alpha   90.00
_cell.angle_beta   90.00
_cell.angle_gamma   90.00
#
_symmetry.space_group_name_H-M   'P 1'
#
loop_
_entity.id
_entity.type
_entity.pdbx_description
1 polymer ?
#
loop_
_entity_poly.entity_id
_entity_poly.type
_entity_poly.pdbx_seq_one_letter_code
_entity_poly.pdbx_strand_id
1 'polypeptide(L)'
;MHTFYRLFVRSTRSTKYRKQLIILITVVSCLGFFLYIREEYNLRKENNEENIISRNKVVLLEDKQPDDIISSKSENCAYKNCPKLREDVINVHIICHTHLDPGWLNSVDGYFFGIDHGPNNQKGGQTYRHNMPSVLTIFNNVVSALLENAQRRFVMVEMSFIWRWWKRLDEDYKKIIRKLLKDGRIDIAGGSWVSNDEAVSHYSAMIDQCTFGFRFVKDELRTCSQPAVAWQLDLFGHGREINSLFSQMGYDGILFGRLDYQEKEQRTAEKTLQMIWKINENAPKSERWLFTGILPNLYHPPETLALKSDIAGSLLRSSDVDTIPESASAYSKRLLAELKTQQEKYNSSNIAVIYGGDFEYEDATQYFQNIDAMIDTINNIQNTTTDKKKFYVHYSTPTCFLHALSQEKRSWPVREGDFLSYAHRAHAFWTGFYTSRPGIKYYERSLGALYQSLRQLSIFANQVDFNGLFQLAEIMGLLQHHDTITGTSPMIHIADALQRMSRAEKNGQALALSLYQHILTPSMTTNWSTPLIFCQLNESY
;
A
#
# COMPACT_ATOMS: atom_id res chain seq x y z
N MET A 1 -15.88 13.96 48.25
CA MET A 1 -16.58 14.32 46.99
C MET A 1 -17.38 15.62 47.08
N HIS A 2 -18.27 15.81 48.07
CA HIS A 2 -19.16 16.99 48.14
C HIS A 2 -18.46 18.35 48.33
N THR A 3 -17.32 18.36 49.05
CA THR A 3 -16.44 19.55 49.21
C THR A 3 -15.66 19.88 47.94
N PHE A 4 -15.28 18.85 47.17
CA PHE A 4 -14.59 18.99 45.89
C PHE A 4 -15.51 19.59 44.82
N TYR A 5 -16.79 19.20 44.82
CA TYR A 5 -17.80 19.75 43.93
C TYR A 5 -18.09 21.24 44.20
N ARG A 6 -18.12 21.68 45.47
CA ARG A 6 -18.29 23.10 45.83
C ARG A 6 -17.08 23.97 45.44
N LEU A 7 -15.86 23.42 45.48
CA LEU A 7 -14.66 24.11 44.99
C LEU A 7 -14.64 24.20 43.46
N PHE A 8 -15.09 23.14 42.76
CA PHE A 8 -15.23 23.08 41.31
C PHE A 8 -16.24 24.10 40.76
N VAL A 9 -17.37 24.29 41.44
CA VAL A 9 -18.39 25.29 41.04
C VAL A 9 -17.94 26.73 41.32
N ARG A 10 -17.09 26.97 42.33
CA ARG A 10 -16.51 28.31 42.61
C ARG A 10 -15.38 28.68 41.66
N SER A 11 -14.61 27.72 41.14
CA SER A 11 -13.44 28.01 40.26
C SER A 11 -13.81 28.28 38.79
N THR A 12 -15.02 27.93 38.35
CA THR A 12 -15.47 28.14 36.95
C THR A 12 -15.94 29.57 36.65
N ARG A 13 -16.11 30.42 37.67
CA ARG A 13 -16.53 31.83 37.51
C ARG A 13 -15.40 32.85 37.40
N SER A 14 -14.14 32.44 37.61
CA SER A 14 -12.98 33.33 37.51
C SER A 14 -11.90 32.77 36.58
N THR A 15 -11.53 33.56 35.57
CA THR A 15 -10.55 33.21 34.52
C THR A 15 -9.16 32.85 35.08
N LYS A 16 -8.80 33.37 36.26
CA LYS A 16 -7.52 33.08 36.93
C LYS A 16 -7.45 31.64 37.48
N TYR A 17 -8.56 31.12 37.99
CA TYR A 17 -8.61 29.77 38.59
C TYR A 17 -8.82 28.66 37.56
N ARG A 18 -9.43 28.96 36.40
CA ARG A 18 -9.53 28.01 35.26
C ARG A 18 -8.16 27.58 34.73
N LYS A 19 -7.21 28.51 34.56
CA LYS A 19 -5.86 28.18 34.09
C LYS A 19 -5.11 27.30 35.08
N GLN A 20 -5.19 27.58 36.38
CA GLN A 20 -4.54 26.77 37.41
C GLN A 20 -5.16 25.37 37.52
N LEU A 21 -6.48 25.25 37.38
CA LEU A 21 -7.16 23.96 37.40
C LEU A 21 -6.82 23.11 36.16
N ILE A 22 -6.73 23.71 34.98
CA ILE A 22 -6.28 23.02 33.75
C ILE A 22 -4.84 22.54 33.92
N ILE A 23 -3.93 23.38 34.42
CA ILE A 23 -2.54 22.98 34.68
C ILE A 23 -2.49 21.81 35.67
N LEU A 24 -3.27 21.86 36.75
CA LEU A 24 -3.31 20.79 37.75
C LEU A 24 -3.85 19.48 37.17
N ILE A 25 -4.93 19.53 36.38
CA ILE A 25 -5.48 18.35 35.70
C ILE A 25 -4.47 17.80 34.70
N THR A 26 -3.81 18.64 33.91
CA THR A 26 -2.80 18.20 32.94
C THR A 26 -1.61 17.56 33.66
N VAL A 27 -1.12 18.14 34.76
CA VAL A 27 0.01 17.57 35.53
C VAL A 27 -0.36 16.23 36.16
N VAL A 28 -1.56 16.11 36.74
CA VAL A 28 -2.02 14.86 37.34
C VAL A 28 -2.27 13.78 36.27
N SER A 29 -2.83 14.14 35.11
CA SER A 29 -3.01 13.22 33.99
C SER A 29 -1.67 12.78 33.39
N CYS A 30 -0.70 13.68 33.25
CA CYS A 30 0.65 13.34 32.79
C CYS A 30 1.38 12.43 33.79
N LEU A 31 1.26 12.68 35.10
CA LEU A 31 1.83 11.80 36.13
C LEU A 31 1.15 10.43 36.14
N GLY A 32 -0.17 10.37 36.01
CA GLY A 32 -0.91 9.11 35.90
C GLY A 32 -0.50 8.31 34.66
N PHE A 33 -0.33 8.98 33.52
CA PHE A 33 0.15 8.36 32.29
C PHE A 33 1.62 7.88 32.41
N PHE A 34 2.47 8.64 33.11
CA PHE A 34 3.86 8.26 33.34
C PHE A 34 3.99 7.06 34.28
N LEU A 35 3.15 7.00 35.32
CA LEU A 35 3.08 5.85 36.23
C LEU A 35 2.53 4.62 35.52
N TYR A 36 1.50 4.79 34.68
CA TYR A 36 0.95 3.71 33.85
C TYR A 36 2.00 3.16 32.86
N ILE A 37 2.74 4.03 32.16
CA ILE A 37 3.82 3.59 31.26
C ILE A 37 4.93 2.87 32.03
N ARG A 38 5.27 3.34 33.23
CA ARG A 38 6.29 2.70 34.07
C ARG A 38 5.84 1.31 34.55
N GLU A 39 4.57 1.16 34.90
CA GLU A 39 3.99 -0.12 35.33
C GLU A 39 3.90 -1.11 34.15
N GLU A 40 3.43 -0.66 32.98
CA GLU A 40 3.47 -1.43 31.73
C GLU A 40 4.90 -1.83 31.31
N TYR A 41 5.87 -0.92 31.45
CA TYR A 41 7.27 -1.21 31.14
C TYR A 41 7.85 -2.28 32.08
N ASN A 42 7.53 -2.22 33.37
CA ASN A 42 7.96 -3.24 34.34
C ASN A 42 7.27 -4.59 34.08
N LEU A 43 5.97 -4.60 33.78
CA LEU A 43 5.23 -5.81 33.41
C LEU A 43 5.74 -6.46 32.12
N ARG A 44 6.17 -5.65 31.13
CA ARG A 44 6.80 -6.15 29.89
C ARG A 44 8.22 -6.65 30.12
N LYS A 45 8.97 -6.07 31.05
CA LYS A 45 10.31 -6.53 31.42
C LYS A 45 10.26 -7.90 32.11
N GLU A 46 9.33 -8.09 33.04
CA GLU A 46 9.13 -9.38 33.73
C GLU A 46 8.56 -10.44 32.77
N ASN A 47 7.65 -10.07 31.85
CA ASN A 47 7.13 -11.02 30.85
C ASN A 47 8.12 -11.37 29.72
N ASN A 48 9.11 -10.53 29.42
CA ASN A 48 10.10 -10.81 28.38
C ASN A 48 11.14 -11.86 28.80
N GLU A 49 11.41 -12.05 30.09
CA GLU A 49 12.37 -13.08 30.54
C GLU A 49 11.75 -14.50 30.55
N GLU A 50 10.42 -14.63 30.69
CA GLU A 50 9.74 -15.94 30.69
C GLU A 50 9.01 -16.29 29.37
N ASN A 51 8.56 -15.32 28.54
CA ASN A 51 7.79 -15.61 27.32
C ASN A 51 8.60 -15.81 26.03
N ILE A 52 9.92 -15.60 26.05
CA ILE A 52 10.77 -15.82 24.85
C ILE A 52 10.95 -17.32 24.55
N ILE A 53 10.58 -18.23 25.46
CA ILE A 53 10.87 -19.66 25.33
C ILE A 53 9.66 -20.51 24.85
N SER A 54 8.42 -19.99 24.76
CA SER A 54 7.23 -20.87 24.61
C SER A 54 6.25 -20.64 23.44
N ARG A 55 6.53 -19.77 22.46
CA ARG A 55 5.53 -19.44 21.40
C ARG A 55 5.65 -20.16 20.05
N ASN A 56 6.49 -21.18 19.92
CA ASN A 56 6.46 -22.08 18.76
C ASN A 56 5.58 -23.31 19.06
N LYS A 57 4.26 -23.12 19.14
CA LYS A 57 3.31 -24.24 19.10
C LYS A 57 3.03 -24.59 17.64
N VAL A 58 3.53 -25.74 17.21
CA VAL A 58 3.02 -26.45 16.04
C VAL A 58 1.64 -27.01 16.42
N VAL A 59 0.57 -26.38 15.95
CA VAL A 59 -0.79 -26.90 16.15
C VAL A 59 -1.14 -27.79 14.96
N LEU A 60 -1.34 -29.08 15.22
CA LEU A 60 -1.98 -29.99 14.27
C LEU A 60 -3.47 -29.63 14.24
N LEU A 61 -3.91 -29.00 13.14
CA LEU A 61 -5.31 -28.66 12.90
C LEU A 61 -6.02 -29.89 12.34
N GLU A 62 -6.71 -30.63 13.21
CA GLU A 62 -7.76 -31.55 12.77
C GLU A 62 -8.99 -30.74 12.31
N ASP A 63 -9.53 -31.14 11.17
CA ASP A 63 -10.69 -30.60 10.43
C ASP A 63 -10.50 -29.31 9.61
N LYS A 64 -9.94 -29.56 8.42
CA LYS A 64 -9.58 -28.74 7.24
C LYS A 64 -8.16 -28.20 7.24
N GLN A 65 -7.32 -28.77 6.37
CA GLN A 65 -5.93 -28.40 6.16
C GLN A 65 -5.81 -26.99 5.58
N PRO A 66 -4.74 -26.23 5.89
CA PRO A 66 -4.43 -24.95 5.26
C PRO A 66 -4.45 -24.98 3.72
N ASP A 67 -4.17 -26.15 3.15
CA ASP A 67 -4.17 -26.42 1.70
C ASP A 67 -5.54 -26.13 1.03
N ASP A 68 -6.65 -26.22 1.78
CA ASP A 68 -8.00 -25.96 1.26
C ASP A 68 -8.31 -24.46 1.04
N ILE A 69 -7.56 -23.55 1.68
CA ILE A 69 -7.80 -22.10 1.56
C ILE A 69 -7.44 -21.62 0.15
N ILE A 70 -6.43 -22.22 -0.45
CA ILE A 70 -5.89 -21.76 -1.73
C ILE A 70 -6.34 -22.62 -2.93
N SER A 71 -6.83 -23.83 -2.67
CA SER A 71 -7.31 -24.76 -3.70
C SER A 71 -8.65 -24.36 -4.36
N SER A 72 -9.46 -23.48 -3.76
CA SER A 72 -10.87 -23.29 -4.18
C SER A 72 -11.13 -22.16 -5.18
N LYS A 73 -10.13 -21.35 -5.58
CA LYS A 73 -10.30 -20.22 -6.52
C LYS A 73 -9.77 -20.48 -7.94
N SER A 74 -9.95 -21.70 -8.46
CA SER A 74 -9.40 -22.15 -9.76
C SER A 74 -10.05 -21.52 -11.01
N GLU A 75 -10.90 -20.49 -10.88
CA GLU A 75 -11.53 -19.81 -12.02
C GLU A 75 -11.01 -18.38 -12.28
N ASN A 76 -10.08 -17.86 -11.46
CA ASN A 76 -9.52 -16.52 -11.70
C ASN A 76 -8.62 -16.54 -12.96
N CYS A 77 -8.92 -15.69 -13.96
CA CYS A 77 -8.07 -15.52 -15.15
C CYS A 77 -6.61 -15.24 -14.77
N ALA A 78 -6.42 -14.55 -13.64
CA ALA A 78 -5.11 -14.11 -13.19
C ALA A 78 -4.14 -15.26 -12.96
N TYR A 79 -4.62 -16.43 -12.51
CA TYR A 79 -3.77 -17.62 -12.31
C TYR A 79 -3.51 -18.41 -13.59
N LYS A 80 -4.46 -18.41 -14.54
CA LYS A 80 -4.37 -19.22 -15.77
C LYS A 80 -3.18 -18.84 -16.64
N ASN A 81 -2.74 -17.59 -16.58
CA ASN A 81 -1.63 -17.07 -17.39
C ASN A 81 -0.31 -17.01 -16.62
N CYS A 82 -0.20 -17.68 -15.48
CA CYS A 82 1.06 -17.69 -14.74
C CYS A 82 2.16 -18.47 -15.48
N PRO A 83 3.44 -18.04 -15.37
CA PRO A 83 4.56 -18.78 -15.93
C PRO A 83 4.61 -20.20 -15.39
N LYS A 84 5.03 -21.15 -16.23
CA LYS A 84 5.22 -22.54 -15.81
C LYS A 84 6.44 -22.64 -14.91
N LEU A 85 6.26 -23.24 -13.74
CA LEU A 85 7.34 -23.55 -12.82
C LEU A 85 8.15 -24.75 -13.32
N ARG A 86 9.37 -24.87 -12.83
CA ARG A 86 10.22 -26.05 -13.02
C ARG A 86 10.32 -26.83 -11.72
N GLU A 87 10.29 -28.16 -11.84
CA GLU A 87 10.49 -29.09 -10.74
C GLU A 87 11.99 -29.20 -10.39
N ASP A 88 12.29 -29.62 -9.16
CA ASP A 88 13.65 -29.85 -8.63
C ASP A 88 14.64 -28.67 -8.72
N VAL A 89 14.11 -27.45 -8.87
CA VAL A 89 14.88 -26.20 -8.86
C VAL A 89 14.21 -25.15 -7.99
N ILE A 90 14.95 -24.09 -7.65
CA ILE A 90 14.36 -22.89 -7.04
C ILE A 90 13.81 -21.98 -8.14
N ASN A 91 12.51 -21.77 -8.14
CA ASN A 91 11.85 -20.83 -9.04
C ASN A 91 11.97 -19.41 -8.47
N VAL A 92 12.63 -18.53 -9.22
CA VAL A 92 12.87 -17.14 -8.85
C VAL A 92 11.91 -16.26 -9.66
N HIS A 93 10.94 -15.70 -8.95
CA HIS A 93 9.92 -14.82 -9.49
C HIS A 93 10.44 -13.38 -9.52
N ILE A 94 10.82 -12.89 -10.70
CA ILE A 94 11.15 -11.46 -10.88
C ILE A 94 9.85 -10.68 -10.99
N ILE A 95 9.55 -9.87 -9.97
CA ILE A 95 8.33 -9.05 -9.90
C ILE A 95 8.70 -7.60 -10.16
N CYS A 96 8.45 -7.15 -11.38
CA CYS A 96 8.73 -5.77 -11.80
C CYS A 96 7.62 -4.83 -11.32
N HIS A 97 7.97 -3.76 -10.63
CA HIS A 97 7.01 -2.78 -10.11
C HIS A 97 7.61 -1.39 -10.03
N THR A 98 6.77 -0.39 -9.79
CA THR A 98 7.17 0.97 -9.45
C THR A 98 6.26 1.45 -8.33
N HIS A 99 6.83 1.97 -7.25
CA HIS A 99 6.08 2.51 -6.14
C HIS A 99 5.74 3.97 -6.44
N LEU A 100 4.45 4.28 -6.56
CA LEU A 100 4.00 5.60 -7.00
C LEU A 100 3.14 6.24 -5.93
N ASP A 101 3.73 7.13 -5.15
CA ASP A 101 2.99 7.88 -4.14
C ASP A 101 2.02 8.89 -4.76
N PRO A 102 0.70 8.77 -4.52
CA PRO A 102 -0.31 9.74 -4.95
C PRO A 102 -0.27 11.03 -4.11
N GLY A 103 0.94 11.54 -3.87
CA GLY A 103 1.23 12.66 -3.02
C GLY A 103 2.19 12.31 -1.87
N TRP A 104 3.39 12.88 -1.90
CA TRP A 104 4.41 12.75 -0.85
C TRP A 104 5.29 14.01 -0.84
N LEU A 105 6.47 13.97 -1.48
CA LEU A 105 7.33 15.15 -1.64
C LEU A 105 6.74 16.18 -2.62
N ASN A 106 5.83 15.74 -3.48
CA ASN A 106 5.08 16.56 -4.42
C ASN A 106 3.59 16.19 -4.38
N SER A 107 2.74 17.00 -5.03
CA SER A 107 1.31 16.68 -5.15
C SER A 107 1.05 15.52 -6.11
N VAL A 108 -0.13 14.93 -6.02
CA VAL A 108 -0.58 13.87 -6.94
C VAL A 108 -0.47 14.31 -8.40
N ASP A 109 -0.85 15.54 -8.75
CA ASP A 109 -0.75 16.03 -10.13
C ASP A 109 0.69 16.38 -10.51
N GLY A 110 1.50 16.87 -9.56
CA GLY A 110 2.92 17.11 -9.76
C GLY A 110 3.67 15.84 -10.16
N TYR A 111 3.45 14.73 -9.44
CA TYR A 111 3.98 13.43 -9.83
C TYR A 111 3.38 12.88 -11.12
N PHE A 112 2.08 13.08 -11.34
CA PHE A 112 1.43 12.56 -12.53
C PHE A 112 2.04 13.11 -13.83
N PHE A 113 2.36 14.41 -13.85
CA PHE A 113 2.91 15.10 -15.02
C PHE A 113 4.44 15.30 -14.98
N GLY A 114 5.12 14.93 -13.89
CA GLY A 114 6.55 15.25 -13.71
C GLY A 114 6.82 16.75 -13.56
N ILE A 115 5.92 17.48 -12.91
CA ILE A 115 6.04 18.93 -12.69
C ILE A 115 6.54 19.17 -11.27
N ASP A 116 7.69 19.84 -11.15
CA ASP A 116 8.22 20.26 -9.86
C ASP A 116 7.48 21.51 -9.35
N HIS A 117 6.77 21.36 -8.23
CA HIS A 117 6.12 22.47 -7.53
C HIS A 117 6.94 22.99 -6.34
N GLY A 118 8.12 22.40 -6.06
CA GLY A 118 8.93 22.66 -4.89
C GLY A 118 9.34 24.13 -4.68
N PRO A 119 9.64 24.54 -3.43
CA PRO A 119 9.92 25.94 -3.06
C PRO A 119 11.19 26.53 -3.71
N ASN A 120 12.01 25.72 -4.40
CA ASN A 120 13.22 26.18 -5.07
C ASN A 120 12.96 26.76 -6.48
N ASN A 121 11.73 26.69 -7.01
CA ASN A 121 11.41 27.11 -8.38
C ASN A 121 11.14 28.62 -8.56
N GLN A 122 11.41 29.44 -7.55
CA GLN A 122 11.21 30.89 -7.60
C GLN A 122 12.46 31.75 -7.33
N LYS A 123 13.67 31.17 -7.31
CA LYS A 123 14.88 32.01 -7.34
C LYS A 123 15.28 32.33 -8.79
N GLY A 124 14.89 33.52 -9.26
CA GLY A 124 15.50 34.15 -10.44
C GLY A 124 14.80 33.99 -11.80
N GLY A 125 13.52 33.60 -11.86
CA GLY A 125 12.75 33.60 -13.11
C GLY A 125 13.12 32.50 -14.12
N GLN A 126 14.01 31.58 -13.76
CA GLN A 126 14.24 30.32 -14.47
C GLN A 126 13.58 29.18 -13.73
N THR A 127 12.62 28.50 -14.36
CA THR A 127 12.09 27.21 -13.91
C THR A 127 13.18 26.16 -14.02
N TYR A 128 13.83 25.83 -12.91
CA TYR A 128 14.62 24.62 -12.83
C TYR A 128 13.63 23.45 -12.85
N ARG A 129 13.49 22.78 -14.00
CA ARG A 129 12.95 21.41 -14.02
C ARG A 129 13.97 20.54 -13.28
N HIS A 130 13.91 20.47 -11.96
CA HIS A 130 14.48 19.30 -11.31
C HIS A 130 13.71 18.09 -11.85
N ASN A 131 14.43 17.07 -12.30
CA ASN A 131 13.90 15.84 -12.92
C ASN A 131 12.92 15.13 -11.98
N MET A 132 11.69 15.62 -11.87
CA MET A 132 10.63 14.96 -11.15
C MET A 132 10.11 13.84 -12.03
N PRO A 133 10.01 12.61 -11.49
CA PRO A 133 9.53 11.49 -12.27
C PRO A 133 8.09 11.74 -12.72
N SER A 134 7.80 11.35 -13.96
CA SER A 134 6.47 11.45 -14.55
C SER A 134 5.79 10.09 -14.57
N VAL A 135 4.74 9.92 -13.77
CA VAL A 135 3.92 8.68 -13.79
C VAL A 135 3.34 8.42 -15.19
N LEU A 136 2.92 9.48 -15.88
CA LEU A 136 2.47 9.39 -17.27
C LEU A 136 3.54 8.80 -18.19
N THR A 137 4.79 9.23 -18.05
CA THR A 137 5.92 8.72 -18.83
C THR A 137 6.20 7.26 -18.48
N ILE A 138 6.25 6.93 -17.19
CA ILE A 138 6.48 5.57 -16.69
C ILE A 138 5.46 4.60 -17.28
N PHE A 139 4.15 4.89 -17.19
CA PHE A 139 3.13 3.98 -17.72
C PHE A 139 3.23 3.80 -19.23
N ASN A 140 3.45 4.87 -20.01
CA ASN A 140 3.59 4.77 -21.46
C ASN A 140 4.82 3.93 -21.86
N ASN A 141 5.94 4.12 -21.17
CA ASN A 141 7.19 3.41 -21.48
C ASN A 141 7.12 1.95 -21.04
N VAL A 142 6.50 1.65 -19.90
CA VAL A 142 6.24 0.27 -19.46
C VAL A 142 5.38 -0.47 -20.48
N VAL A 143 4.25 0.11 -20.92
CA VAL A 143 3.41 -0.56 -21.94
C VAL A 143 4.18 -0.81 -23.22
N SER A 144 4.95 0.17 -23.69
CA SER A 144 5.79 0.03 -24.88
C SER A 144 6.81 -1.11 -24.73
N ALA A 145 7.53 -1.16 -23.61
CA ALA A 145 8.50 -2.21 -23.33
C ALA A 145 7.84 -3.59 -23.17
N LEU A 146 6.62 -3.68 -22.63
CA LEU A 146 5.86 -4.93 -22.60
C LEU A 146 5.55 -5.39 -24.03
N LEU A 147 5.19 -4.52 -24.96
CA LEU A 147 4.85 -4.93 -26.33
C LEU A 147 6.04 -5.55 -27.09
N GLU A 148 7.28 -5.19 -26.75
CA GLU A 148 8.50 -5.69 -27.40
C GLU A 148 8.84 -7.16 -27.08
N ASN A 149 8.46 -7.67 -25.90
CA ASN A 149 8.79 -9.03 -25.49
C ASN A 149 7.65 -9.64 -24.67
N ALA A 150 7.05 -10.71 -25.20
CA ALA A 150 5.88 -11.39 -24.62
C ALA A 150 6.09 -11.98 -23.22
N GLN A 151 7.35 -12.19 -22.78
CA GLN A 151 7.66 -12.70 -21.44
C GLN A 151 7.65 -11.63 -20.36
N ARG A 152 7.87 -10.35 -20.73
CA ARG A 152 7.93 -9.25 -19.76
C ARG A 152 6.57 -9.09 -19.07
N ARG A 153 6.62 -8.81 -17.77
CA ARG A 153 5.45 -8.56 -16.92
C ARG A 153 5.69 -7.36 -16.01
N PHE A 154 4.62 -6.70 -15.57
CA PHE A 154 4.70 -5.53 -14.71
C PHE A 154 3.51 -5.44 -13.75
N VAL A 155 3.75 -4.91 -12.56
CA VAL A 155 2.72 -4.68 -11.53
C VAL A 155 2.31 -3.21 -11.53
N MET A 156 1.00 -2.95 -11.56
CA MET A 156 0.45 -1.61 -11.35
C MET A 156 -0.46 -1.62 -10.11
N VAL A 157 -0.40 -0.57 -9.28
CA VAL A 157 -0.97 -0.59 -7.93
C VAL A 157 -1.98 0.54 -7.69
N GLU A 158 -1.56 1.80 -7.81
CA GLU A 158 -2.36 2.93 -7.36
C GLU A 158 -3.42 3.34 -8.40
N MET A 159 -4.68 2.95 -8.17
CA MET A 159 -5.77 3.21 -9.12
C MET A 159 -5.99 4.71 -9.34
N SER A 160 -5.64 5.58 -8.39
CA SER A 160 -5.70 7.03 -8.57
C SER A 160 -4.86 7.50 -9.76
N PHE A 161 -3.68 6.91 -9.98
CA PHE A 161 -2.85 7.23 -11.12
C PHE A 161 -3.31 6.51 -12.39
N ILE A 162 -3.67 5.23 -12.30
CA ILE A 162 -4.17 4.48 -13.46
C ILE A 162 -5.42 5.15 -14.02
N TRP A 163 -6.34 5.60 -13.18
CA TRP A 163 -7.55 6.31 -13.61
C TRP A 163 -7.21 7.64 -14.31
N ARG A 164 -6.28 8.44 -13.76
CA ARG A 164 -5.82 9.70 -14.38
C ARG A 164 -5.22 9.45 -15.75
N TRP A 165 -4.42 8.40 -15.88
CA TRP A 165 -3.82 7.97 -17.14
C TRP A 165 -4.87 7.45 -18.12
N TRP A 166 -5.74 6.54 -17.69
CA TRP A 166 -6.79 5.90 -18.49
C TRP A 166 -7.71 6.88 -19.20
N LYS A 167 -8.09 7.96 -18.51
CA LYS A 167 -8.93 9.02 -19.08
C LYS A 167 -8.30 9.76 -20.26
N ARG A 168 -6.98 9.64 -20.44
CA ARG A 168 -6.22 10.31 -21.50
C ARG A 168 -6.00 9.42 -22.73
N LEU A 169 -6.34 8.14 -22.63
CA LEU A 169 -6.09 7.15 -23.67
C LEU A 169 -7.26 7.06 -24.63
N ASP A 170 -6.96 6.87 -25.92
CA ASP A 170 -7.96 6.46 -26.89
C ASP A 170 -8.38 5.00 -26.70
N GLU A 171 -9.47 4.59 -27.37
CA GLU A 171 -10.01 3.24 -27.20
C GLU A 171 -9.10 2.14 -27.78
N ASP A 172 -8.24 2.44 -28.75
CA ASP A 172 -7.33 1.44 -29.31
C ASP A 172 -6.19 1.14 -28.34
N TYR A 173 -5.63 2.16 -27.71
CA TYR A 173 -4.63 1.98 -26.66
C TYR A 173 -5.22 1.29 -25.41
N LYS A 174 -6.47 1.61 -25.03
CA LYS A 174 -7.18 0.88 -23.97
C LYS A 174 -7.38 -0.60 -24.31
N LYS A 175 -7.64 -0.96 -25.56
CA LYS A 175 -7.73 -2.39 -25.98
C LYS A 175 -6.39 -3.10 -25.80
N ILE A 176 -5.27 -2.44 -26.11
CA ILE A 176 -3.93 -2.98 -25.89
C ILE A 176 -3.72 -3.29 -24.40
N ILE A 177 -4.05 -2.35 -23.52
CA ILE A 177 -3.88 -2.53 -22.07
C ILE A 177 -4.78 -3.65 -21.55
N ARG A 178 -6.06 -3.68 -21.95
CA ARG A 178 -6.98 -4.78 -21.60
C ARG A 178 -6.46 -6.14 -22.07
N LYS A 179 -5.77 -6.20 -23.22
CA LYS A 179 -5.11 -7.42 -23.68
C LYS A 179 -3.93 -7.80 -22.78
N LEU A 180 -3.05 -6.86 -22.42
CA LEU A 180 -1.93 -7.14 -21.52
C LEU A 180 -2.40 -7.62 -20.14
N LEU A 181 -3.47 -7.03 -19.61
CA LEU A 181 -4.14 -7.47 -18.38
C LEU A 181 -4.72 -8.89 -18.53
N LYS A 182 -5.46 -9.14 -19.62
CA LYS A 182 -6.04 -10.46 -19.91
C LYS A 182 -4.97 -11.53 -20.06
N ASP A 183 -3.82 -11.19 -20.63
CA ASP A 183 -2.68 -12.10 -20.83
C ASP A 183 -1.82 -12.26 -19.54
N GLY A 184 -2.20 -11.60 -18.43
CA GLY A 184 -1.46 -11.64 -17.16
C GLY A 184 -0.10 -10.94 -17.20
N ARG A 185 0.11 -10.07 -18.20
CA ARG A 185 1.36 -9.32 -18.41
C ARG A 185 1.39 -8.01 -17.65
N ILE A 186 0.22 -7.42 -17.43
CA ILE A 186 0.02 -6.42 -16.38
C ILE A 186 -0.79 -7.10 -15.28
N ASP A 187 -0.29 -7.01 -14.04
CA ASP A 187 -1.00 -7.46 -12.85
C ASP A 187 -1.46 -6.24 -12.06
N ILE A 188 -2.73 -6.21 -11.68
CA ILE A 188 -3.24 -5.21 -10.75
C ILE A 188 -3.09 -5.81 -9.35
N ALA A 189 -2.16 -5.28 -8.57
CA ALA A 189 -1.96 -5.67 -7.17
C ALA A 189 -2.47 -4.56 -6.26
N GLY A 190 -3.05 -4.92 -5.11
CA GLY A 190 -3.88 -3.97 -4.37
C GLY A 190 -5.15 -3.67 -5.17
N GLY A 191 -5.19 -2.62 -5.99
CA GLY A 191 -6.41 -2.26 -6.75
C GLY A 191 -7.35 -1.32 -6.01
N SER A 192 -6.94 -0.85 -4.83
CA SER A 192 -7.55 0.26 -4.13
C SER A 192 -7.18 1.60 -4.77
N TRP A 193 -7.89 2.68 -4.42
CA TRP A 193 -7.60 4.02 -4.95
C TRP A 193 -6.15 4.44 -4.68
N VAL A 194 -5.67 4.17 -3.46
CA VAL A 194 -4.29 4.36 -3.02
C VAL A 194 -3.86 3.19 -2.14
N SER A 195 -2.55 3.04 -1.94
CA SER A 195 -1.99 2.20 -0.87
C SER A 195 -2.21 2.92 0.47
N ASN A 196 -3.31 2.59 1.15
CA ASN A 196 -3.75 3.29 2.35
C ASN A 196 -2.86 3.00 3.56
N ASP A 197 -2.77 3.92 4.52
CA ASP A 197 -2.21 3.62 5.84
C ASP A 197 -3.04 2.59 6.61
N GLU A 198 -2.41 1.88 7.54
CA GLU A 198 -3.04 0.85 8.37
C GLU A 198 -3.15 1.21 9.86
N ALA A 199 -2.57 2.34 10.31
CA ALA A 199 -2.58 2.73 11.72
C ALA A 199 -3.58 3.86 12.06
N VAL A 200 -3.71 4.87 11.20
CA VAL A 200 -4.53 6.07 11.41
C VAL A 200 -5.69 6.22 10.41
N SER A 201 -5.83 5.32 9.44
CA SER A 201 -7.00 5.26 8.58
C SER A 201 -8.23 4.73 9.31
N HIS A 202 -9.41 5.28 9.00
CA HIS A 202 -10.67 4.74 9.50
C HIS A 202 -11.16 3.63 8.56
N TYR A 203 -11.69 2.53 9.11
CA TYR A 203 -12.14 1.39 8.32
C TYR A 203 -13.16 1.78 7.24
N SER A 204 -14.07 2.74 7.51
CA SER A 204 -15.07 3.17 6.53
C SER A 204 -14.44 3.85 5.31
N ALA A 205 -13.43 4.71 5.53
CA ALA A 205 -12.73 5.40 4.45
C ALA A 205 -11.86 4.43 3.64
N MET A 206 -11.28 3.44 4.31
CA MET A 206 -10.55 2.35 3.67
C MET A 206 -11.49 1.48 2.80
N ILE A 207 -12.67 1.09 3.30
CA ILE A 207 -13.66 0.34 2.52
C ILE A 207 -14.12 1.17 1.31
N ASP A 208 -14.38 2.46 1.50
CA ASP A 208 -14.82 3.35 0.42
C ASP A 208 -13.77 3.48 -0.69
N GLN A 209 -12.51 3.72 -0.33
CA GLN A 209 -11.45 3.89 -1.33
C GLN A 209 -11.09 2.56 -2.04
N CYS A 210 -11.16 1.42 -1.35
CA CYS A 210 -11.08 0.10 -1.97
C CYS A 210 -12.24 -0.13 -2.96
N THR A 211 -13.47 0.14 -2.52
CA THR A 211 -14.68 -0.02 -3.35
C THR A 211 -14.59 0.83 -4.62
N PHE A 212 -14.10 2.05 -4.49
CA PHE A 212 -13.95 2.97 -5.61
C PHE A 212 -12.90 2.47 -6.63
N GLY A 213 -11.74 2.01 -6.17
CA GLY A 213 -10.72 1.38 -7.02
C GLY A 213 -11.22 0.10 -7.69
N PHE A 214 -11.83 -0.82 -6.93
CA PHE A 214 -12.36 -2.07 -7.47
C PHE A 214 -13.47 -1.87 -8.49
N ARG A 215 -14.29 -0.82 -8.32
CA ARG A 215 -15.31 -0.49 -9.29
C ARG A 215 -14.70 -0.08 -10.63
N PHE A 216 -13.67 0.77 -10.60
CA PHE A 216 -12.92 1.14 -11.80
C PHE A 216 -12.27 -0.09 -12.46
N VAL A 217 -11.62 -0.95 -11.69
CA VAL A 217 -11.05 -2.22 -12.20
C VAL A 217 -12.12 -3.05 -12.90
N LYS A 218 -13.26 -3.29 -12.24
CA LYS A 218 -14.34 -4.11 -12.78
C LYS A 218 -14.93 -3.53 -14.07
N ASP A 219 -15.23 -2.23 -14.08
CA ASP A 219 -15.98 -1.61 -15.16
C ASP A 219 -15.08 -1.34 -16.38
N GLU A 220 -13.83 -0.90 -16.16
CA GLU A 220 -12.92 -0.44 -17.23
C GLU A 220 -11.84 -1.47 -17.61
N LEU A 221 -11.21 -2.10 -16.61
CA LEU A 221 -10.08 -3.02 -16.79
C LEU A 221 -10.52 -4.48 -17.00
N ARG A 222 -11.77 -4.80 -16.63
CA ARG A 222 -12.48 -6.09 -16.78
C ARG A 222 -12.11 -7.14 -15.72
N THR A 223 -12.88 -8.23 -15.72
CA THR A 223 -12.89 -9.26 -14.67
C THR A 223 -11.55 -9.95 -14.43
N CYS A 224 -10.73 -10.13 -15.47
CA CYS A 224 -9.41 -10.76 -15.33
C CYS A 224 -8.39 -9.87 -14.59
N SER A 225 -8.73 -8.62 -14.31
CA SER A 225 -7.89 -7.65 -13.58
C SER A 225 -8.26 -7.53 -12.11
N GLN A 226 -9.19 -8.35 -11.59
CA GLN A 226 -9.52 -8.34 -10.18
C GLN A 226 -8.27 -8.75 -9.37
N PRO A 227 -7.79 -7.89 -8.46
CA PRO A 227 -6.59 -8.14 -7.69
C PRO A 227 -6.76 -9.36 -6.77
N ALA A 228 -5.79 -10.27 -6.81
CA ALA A 228 -5.74 -11.43 -5.90
C ALA A 228 -4.83 -11.19 -4.68
N VAL A 229 -3.92 -10.21 -4.78
CA VAL A 229 -2.90 -9.94 -3.76
C VAL A 229 -3.03 -8.52 -3.26
N ALA A 230 -3.15 -8.35 -1.95
CA ALA A 230 -3.00 -7.06 -1.31
C ALA A 230 -1.51 -6.68 -1.34
N TRP A 231 -1.21 -5.45 -1.76
CA TRP A 231 0.16 -4.99 -2.00
C TRP A 231 0.43 -3.75 -1.15
N GLN A 232 0.97 -3.96 0.04
CA GLN A 232 1.14 -2.93 1.07
C GLN A 232 2.62 -2.77 1.42
N LEU A 233 3.43 -2.35 0.45
CA LEU A 233 4.89 -2.44 0.61
C LEU A 233 5.51 -1.39 1.52
N ASP A 234 4.96 -0.17 1.52
CA ASP A 234 5.58 1.01 2.16
C ASP A 234 4.90 1.46 3.47
N LEU A 235 3.93 0.70 3.98
CA LEU A 235 3.17 1.13 5.15
C LEU A 235 4.02 1.05 6.42
N PHE A 236 3.72 1.91 7.39
CA PHE A 236 4.53 2.05 8.61
C PHE A 236 4.08 1.07 9.70
N GLY A 237 4.03 -0.22 9.33
CA GLY A 237 3.46 -1.33 10.11
C GLY A 237 2.06 -1.71 9.62
N HIS A 238 1.59 -2.89 10.04
CA HIS A 238 0.35 -3.50 9.53
C HIS A 238 -0.62 -3.89 10.64
N GLY A 239 -1.89 -3.50 10.48
CA GLY A 239 -2.97 -3.73 11.42
C GLY A 239 -3.78 -4.98 11.06
N ARG A 240 -3.98 -5.87 12.04
CA ARG A 240 -4.74 -7.11 11.87
C ARG A 240 -6.17 -6.85 11.41
N GLU A 241 -6.81 -5.79 11.91
CA GLU A 241 -8.20 -5.44 11.56
C GLU A 241 -8.33 -5.04 10.08
N ILE A 242 -7.40 -4.25 9.56
CA ILE A 242 -7.39 -3.86 8.15
C ILE A 242 -7.18 -5.10 7.25
N ASN A 243 -6.32 -6.02 7.68
CA ASN A 243 -6.07 -7.25 6.95
C ASN A 243 -7.24 -8.26 7.03
N SER A 244 -8.02 -8.23 8.12
CA SER A 244 -9.32 -8.91 8.20
C SER A 244 -10.29 -8.42 7.12
N LEU A 245 -10.29 -7.12 6.83
CA LEU A 245 -11.10 -6.55 5.76
C LEU A 245 -10.56 -6.94 4.38
N PHE A 246 -9.24 -7.01 4.16
CA PHE A 246 -8.69 -7.52 2.90
C PHE A 246 -9.12 -8.98 2.64
N SER A 247 -9.09 -9.86 3.65
CA SER A 247 -9.61 -11.22 3.46
C SER A 247 -11.09 -11.25 3.05
N GLN A 248 -11.93 -10.43 3.69
CA GLN A 248 -13.35 -10.28 3.33
C GLN A 248 -13.56 -9.66 1.93
N MET A 249 -12.62 -8.83 1.47
CA MET A 249 -12.62 -8.29 0.09
C MET A 249 -12.20 -9.33 -0.96
N GLY A 250 -11.80 -10.53 -0.55
CA GLY A 250 -11.51 -11.65 -1.43
C GLY A 250 -10.05 -11.78 -1.85
N TYR A 251 -9.12 -11.06 -1.21
CA TYR A 251 -7.69 -11.27 -1.43
C TYR A 251 -7.25 -12.65 -0.90
N ASP A 252 -6.31 -13.28 -1.62
CA ASP A 252 -5.73 -14.57 -1.25
C ASP A 252 -4.52 -14.44 -0.34
N GLY A 253 -3.88 -13.27 -0.38
CA GLY A 253 -2.73 -12.97 0.47
C GLY A 253 -2.33 -11.50 0.41
N ILE A 254 -1.39 -11.15 1.27
CA ILE A 254 -0.76 -9.83 1.33
C ILE A 254 0.76 -9.95 1.24
N LEU A 255 1.37 -9.01 0.52
CA LEU A 255 2.81 -8.79 0.53
C LEU A 255 3.14 -7.42 1.13
N PHE A 256 4.14 -7.37 2.01
CA PHE A 256 4.63 -6.12 2.59
C PHE A 256 6.13 -6.17 2.94
N GLY A 257 6.75 -5.00 3.08
CA GLY A 257 8.17 -4.87 3.40
C GLY A 257 8.49 -4.51 4.85
N ARG A 258 7.60 -3.74 5.51
CA ARG A 258 7.89 -3.06 6.78
C ARG A 258 7.24 -3.76 7.98
N LEU A 259 8.08 -4.14 8.94
CA LEU A 259 7.71 -4.56 10.29
C LEU A 259 8.87 -4.24 11.23
N ASP A 260 8.67 -4.42 12.53
CA ASP A 260 9.73 -4.23 13.52
C ASP A 260 11.02 -4.97 13.12
N TYR A 261 12.15 -4.26 13.18
CA TYR A 261 13.44 -4.77 12.71
C TYR A 261 13.89 -6.03 13.46
N GLN A 262 13.56 -6.16 14.76
CA GLN A 262 13.92 -7.35 15.54
C GLN A 262 13.11 -8.56 15.09
N GLU A 263 11.80 -8.37 14.87
CA GLU A 263 10.95 -9.43 14.29
C GLU A 263 11.39 -9.78 12.87
N LYS A 264 11.79 -8.80 12.04
CA LYS A 264 12.31 -9.03 10.70
C LYS A 264 13.59 -9.87 10.72
N GLU A 265 14.55 -9.53 11.58
CA GLU A 265 15.82 -10.25 11.75
C GLU A 265 15.57 -11.70 12.20
N GLN A 266 14.74 -11.88 13.24
CA GLN A 266 14.38 -13.21 13.74
C GLN A 266 13.73 -14.07 12.65
N ARG A 267 12.73 -13.54 11.94
CA ARG A 267 12.03 -14.28 10.88
C ARG A 267 12.92 -14.61 9.69
N THR A 268 13.89 -13.75 9.40
CA THR A 268 14.88 -14.00 8.36
C THR A 268 15.79 -15.16 8.76
N ALA A 269 16.26 -15.19 10.02
CA ALA A 269 17.09 -16.26 10.54
C ALA A 269 16.34 -17.61 10.64
N GLU A 270 15.07 -17.56 11.03
CA GLU A 270 14.20 -18.74 11.18
C GLU A 270 13.51 -19.18 9.88
N LYS A 271 13.65 -18.41 8.80
CA LYS A 271 13.01 -18.64 7.49
C LYS A 271 11.47 -18.64 7.55
N THR A 272 10.91 -17.74 8.35
CA THR A 272 9.47 -17.60 8.63
C THR A 272 8.90 -16.29 8.08
N LEU A 273 9.50 -15.74 7.02
CA LEU A 273 9.00 -14.57 6.27
C LEU A 273 7.71 -14.86 5.49
N GLN A 274 7.41 -16.13 5.23
CA GLN A 274 6.17 -16.61 4.61
C GLN A 274 5.35 -17.32 5.68
N MET A 275 4.10 -16.91 5.87
CA MET A 275 3.29 -17.34 7.01
C MET A 275 1.79 -17.25 6.72
N ILE A 276 0.99 -17.91 7.55
CA ILE A 276 -0.45 -17.67 7.64
C ILE A 276 -0.70 -16.69 8.79
N TRP A 277 -1.28 -15.53 8.47
CA TRP A 277 -1.67 -14.55 9.46
C TRP A 277 -3.10 -14.80 9.92
N LYS A 278 -3.28 -15.04 11.22
CA LYS A 278 -4.58 -15.13 11.88
C LYS A 278 -5.15 -13.73 12.11
N ILE A 279 -6.05 -13.35 11.23
CA ILE A 279 -6.59 -11.99 11.13
C ILE A 279 -7.89 -11.80 11.90
N ASN A 280 -8.70 -12.85 12.04
CA ASN A 280 -9.94 -12.77 12.81
C ASN A 280 -10.35 -14.14 13.36
N GLU A 281 -10.37 -14.31 14.67
CA GLU A 281 -10.71 -15.60 15.30
C GLU A 281 -12.20 -15.92 15.20
N ASN A 282 -13.03 -14.88 15.13
CA ASN A 282 -14.48 -14.97 15.19
C ASN A 282 -15.13 -15.05 13.79
N ALA A 283 -14.38 -14.81 12.72
CA ALA A 283 -14.88 -14.89 11.34
C ALA A 283 -15.23 -16.33 10.92
N PRO A 284 -15.93 -16.57 9.79
CA PRO A 284 -15.99 -17.87 9.15
C PRO A 284 -14.60 -18.41 8.82
N LYS A 285 -14.38 -19.74 8.84
CA LYS A 285 -13.05 -20.36 8.62
C LYS A 285 -12.30 -19.83 7.39
N SER A 286 -13.02 -19.52 6.31
CA SER A 286 -12.47 -18.97 5.05
C SER A 286 -11.91 -17.55 5.15
N GLU A 287 -12.27 -16.81 6.19
CA GLU A 287 -11.91 -15.39 6.38
C GLU A 287 -11.02 -15.18 7.63
N ARG A 288 -10.72 -16.25 8.38
CA ARG A 288 -9.90 -16.16 9.60
C ARG A 288 -8.40 -15.97 9.31
N TRP A 289 -7.99 -16.29 8.10
CA TRP A 289 -6.60 -16.53 7.74
C TRP A 289 -6.28 -15.82 6.44
N LEU A 290 -5.11 -15.20 6.37
CA LEU A 290 -4.58 -14.59 5.15
C LEU A 290 -3.13 -15.00 4.97
N PHE A 291 -2.77 -15.51 3.79
CA PHE A 291 -1.38 -15.77 3.50
C PHE A 291 -0.60 -14.45 3.50
N THR A 292 0.55 -14.42 4.14
CA THR A 292 1.36 -13.20 4.27
C THR A 292 2.80 -13.49 3.89
N GLY A 293 3.32 -12.71 2.94
CA GLY A 293 4.73 -12.75 2.55
C GLY A 293 5.44 -11.44 2.88
N ILE A 294 6.46 -11.52 3.73
CA ILE A 294 7.30 -10.37 4.08
C ILE A 294 8.51 -10.32 3.13
N LEU A 295 8.67 -9.23 2.40
CA LEU A 295 9.74 -9.05 1.44
C LEU A 295 11.11 -8.85 2.09
N PRO A 296 12.16 -9.60 1.74
CA PRO A 296 13.45 -9.61 2.44
C PRO A 296 14.25 -8.31 2.31
N ASN A 297 14.08 -7.56 1.21
CA ASN A 297 14.86 -6.34 0.91
C ASN A 297 13.91 -5.14 0.74
N LEU A 298 12.92 -5.02 1.62
CA LEU A 298 11.84 -4.05 1.48
C LEU A 298 11.18 -4.23 0.10
N TYR A 299 10.98 -3.16 -0.67
CA TYR A 299 10.42 -3.22 -2.03
C TYR A 299 11.46 -2.92 -3.12
N HIS A 300 12.74 -3.16 -2.82
CA HIS A 300 13.84 -2.97 -3.75
C HIS A 300 14.48 -4.29 -4.20
N PRO A 301 15.12 -4.31 -5.37
CA PRO A 301 15.99 -5.43 -5.72
C PRO A 301 17.14 -5.51 -4.70
N PRO A 302 17.66 -6.71 -4.41
CA PRO A 302 18.95 -6.84 -3.75
C PRO A 302 19.99 -5.98 -4.48
N GLU A 303 20.88 -5.32 -3.75
CA GLU A 303 21.85 -4.36 -4.31
C GLU A 303 22.65 -4.97 -5.48
N THR A 304 23.07 -6.23 -5.33
CA THR A 304 23.77 -7.01 -6.36
C THR A 304 22.96 -7.22 -7.64
N LEU A 305 21.63 -7.25 -7.55
CA LEU A 305 20.71 -7.38 -8.68
C LEU A 305 20.18 -6.03 -9.17
N ALA A 306 20.48 -4.92 -8.49
CA ALA A 306 20.01 -3.60 -8.86
C ALA A 306 20.82 -3.08 -10.07
N LEU A 307 20.43 -3.47 -11.29
CA LEU A 307 21.11 -3.08 -12.53
C LEU A 307 20.75 -1.65 -12.93
N LYS A 308 21.11 -0.68 -12.08
CA LYS A 308 20.79 0.74 -12.27
C LYS A 308 21.72 1.47 -13.23
N SER A 309 22.77 0.81 -13.75
CA SER A 309 23.74 1.41 -14.67
C SER A 309 23.79 0.68 -16.01
N ASP A 310 24.03 1.45 -17.08
CA ASP A 310 24.29 0.93 -18.43
C ASP A 310 25.45 -0.06 -18.46
N ILE A 311 26.39 0.04 -17.51
CA ILE A 311 27.56 -0.83 -17.39
C ILE A 311 27.15 -2.25 -16.99
N ALA A 312 26.27 -2.41 -15.99
CA ALA A 312 25.81 -3.73 -15.55
C ALA A 312 24.99 -4.43 -16.64
N GLY A 313 24.16 -3.66 -17.35
CA GLY A 313 23.46 -4.13 -18.55
C GLY A 313 24.40 -4.50 -19.69
N SER A 314 25.42 -3.66 -19.95
CA SER A 314 26.40 -3.88 -21.02
C SER A 314 27.28 -5.10 -20.76
N LEU A 315 27.67 -5.33 -19.49
CA LEU A 315 28.38 -6.53 -19.05
C LEU A 315 27.62 -7.83 -19.33
N LEU A 316 26.28 -7.79 -19.26
CA LEU A 316 25.42 -8.93 -19.54
C LEU A 316 25.13 -9.09 -21.04
N ARG A 317 25.30 -8.02 -21.84
CA ARG A 317 24.95 -7.98 -23.27
C ARG A 317 26.15 -8.12 -24.22
N SER A 318 27.37 -7.80 -23.80
CA SER A 318 28.55 -7.84 -24.69
C SER A 318 29.30 -9.17 -24.64
N SER A 319 29.69 -9.67 -25.82
CA SER A 319 30.69 -10.72 -26.00
C SER A 319 32.13 -10.16 -26.00
N ASP A 320 32.29 -8.85 -26.19
CA ASP A 320 33.57 -8.15 -26.27
C ASP A 320 33.84 -7.40 -24.95
N VAL A 321 34.90 -7.82 -24.23
CA VAL A 321 35.15 -7.56 -22.80
C VAL A 321 36.45 -6.76 -22.60
N ASP A 322 36.75 -5.78 -23.46
CA ASP A 322 38.07 -5.13 -23.43
C ASP A 322 38.12 -3.78 -22.67
N THR A 323 36.98 -3.27 -22.17
CA THR A 323 36.93 -1.96 -21.48
C THR A 323 36.26 -1.95 -20.10
N ILE A 324 35.85 -3.11 -19.57
CA ILE A 324 35.16 -3.19 -18.27
C ILE A 324 36.00 -4.00 -17.25
N PRO A 325 36.17 -3.53 -15.99
CA PRO A 325 37.07 -4.17 -15.02
C PRO A 325 36.69 -5.60 -14.58
N GLU A 326 35.49 -6.08 -14.88
CA GLU A 326 34.97 -7.38 -14.44
C GLU A 326 34.53 -8.23 -15.64
N SER A 327 34.95 -9.50 -15.70
CA SER A 327 34.49 -10.42 -16.76
C SER A 327 33.03 -10.85 -16.56
N ALA A 328 32.31 -11.13 -17.64
CA ALA A 328 30.93 -11.66 -17.60
C ALA A 328 30.79 -12.93 -16.73
N SER A 329 31.83 -13.77 -16.66
CA SER A 329 31.87 -14.97 -15.82
C SER A 329 31.88 -14.65 -14.31
N ALA A 330 32.68 -13.66 -13.89
CA ALA A 330 32.71 -13.21 -12.50
C ALA A 330 31.35 -12.61 -12.08
N TYR A 331 30.78 -11.79 -12.97
CA TYR A 331 29.47 -11.19 -12.77
C TYR A 331 28.35 -12.24 -12.59
N SER A 332 28.33 -13.25 -13.47
CA SER A 332 27.36 -14.35 -13.43
C SER A 332 27.41 -15.13 -12.11
N LYS A 333 28.63 -15.40 -11.61
CA LYS A 333 28.82 -16.07 -10.31
C LYS A 333 28.30 -15.22 -9.15
N ARG A 334 28.47 -13.90 -9.22
CA ARG A 334 27.95 -12.97 -8.21
C ARG A 334 26.42 -12.94 -8.18
N LEU A 335 25.77 -12.94 -9.36
CA LEU A 335 24.31 -13.06 -9.44
C LEU A 335 23.80 -14.37 -8.79
N LEU A 336 24.46 -15.50 -9.08
CA LEU A 336 24.12 -16.78 -8.44
C LEU A 336 24.32 -16.76 -6.93
N ALA A 337 25.40 -16.16 -6.46
CA ALA A 337 25.66 -16.02 -5.03
C ALA A 337 24.56 -15.21 -4.34
N GLU A 338 24.11 -14.11 -4.95
CA GLU A 338 22.98 -13.32 -4.43
C GLU A 338 21.69 -14.15 -4.36
N LEU A 339 21.37 -14.93 -5.41
CA LEU A 339 20.18 -15.79 -5.36
C LEU A 339 20.24 -16.87 -4.28
N LYS A 340 21.43 -17.40 -3.98
CA LYS A 340 21.63 -18.30 -2.84
C LYS A 340 21.35 -17.57 -1.52
N THR A 341 21.90 -16.37 -1.33
CA THR A 341 21.63 -15.53 -0.16
C THR A 341 20.15 -15.21 -0.01
N GLN A 342 19.45 -14.87 -1.10
CA GLN A 342 18.01 -14.63 -1.07
C GLN A 342 17.24 -15.90 -0.71
N GLN A 343 17.60 -17.04 -1.29
CA GLN A 343 16.97 -18.32 -1.01
C GLN A 343 17.10 -18.73 0.46
N GLU A 344 18.22 -18.43 1.11
CA GLU A 344 18.44 -18.76 2.52
C GLU A 344 17.44 -18.09 3.48
N LYS A 345 16.82 -16.98 3.07
CA LYS A 345 15.80 -16.25 3.84
C LYS A 345 14.41 -16.88 3.74
N TYR A 346 14.20 -17.81 2.82
CA TYR A 346 12.93 -18.47 2.56
C TYR A 346 12.99 -19.98 2.84
N ASN A 347 11.86 -20.53 3.23
CA ASN A 347 11.66 -21.97 3.39
C ASN A 347 10.71 -22.51 2.32
N SER A 348 10.99 -22.17 1.06
CA SER A 348 10.12 -22.37 -0.11
C SER A 348 10.96 -22.69 -1.35
N SER A 349 10.38 -23.41 -2.31
CA SER A 349 11.00 -23.61 -3.63
C SER A 349 10.69 -22.46 -4.59
N ASN A 350 9.78 -21.57 -4.21
CA ASN A 350 9.48 -20.33 -4.91
C ASN A 350 9.94 -19.13 -4.08
N ILE A 351 10.80 -18.28 -4.65
CA ILE A 351 11.26 -17.03 -4.01
C ILE A 351 10.94 -15.82 -4.89
N ALA A 352 10.63 -14.68 -4.26
CA ALA A 352 10.39 -13.44 -4.97
C ALA A 352 11.63 -12.54 -4.94
N VAL A 353 11.95 -11.96 -6.11
CA VAL A 353 12.86 -10.83 -6.25
C VAL A 353 12.03 -9.67 -6.75
N ILE A 354 11.80 -8.70 -5.88
CA ILE A 354 11.11 -7.47 -6.23
C ILE A 354 12.10 -6.60 -7.01
N TYR A 355 11.69 -6.11 -8.17
CA TYR A 355 12.55 -5.33 -9.05
C TYR A 355 11.87 -4.00 -9.34
N GLY A 356 12.31 -2.96 -8.64
CA GLY A 356 11.69 -1.64 -8.65
C GLY A 356 12.04 -0.80 -7.43
N GLY A 357 11.32 0.32 -7.30
CA GLY A 357 11.48 1.27 -6.22
C GLY A 357 10.57 2.48 -6.44
N ASP A 358 10.79 3.54 -5.68
CA ASP A 358 10.04 4.80 -5.80
C ASP A 358 10.24 5.38 -7.20
N PHE A 359 9.15 5.51 -7.95
CA PHE A 359 9.10 6.14 -9.26
C PHE A 359 10.14 5.63 -10.29
N GLU A 360 10.56 4.37 -10.18
CA GLU A 360 11.42 3.73 -11.18
C GLU A 360 10.63 3.42 -12.47
N TYR A 361 11.34 2.94 -13.51
CA TYR A 361 10.81 2.62 -14.85
C TYR A 361 10.42 3.82 -15.73
N GLU A 362 10.95 5.02 -15.46
CA GLU A 362 10.83 6.13 -16.43
C GLU A 362 11.54 5.78 -17.74
N ASP A 363 12.69 5.12 -17.68
CA ASP A 363 13.29 4.38 -18.81
C ASP A 363 13.02 2.88 -18.67
N ALA A 364 11.77 2.47 -18.92
CA ALA A 364 11.37 1.07 -18.82
C ALA A 364 12.17 0.15 -19.77
N THR A 365 12.57 0.64 -20.94
CA THR A 365 13.34 -0.13 -21.93
C THR A 365 14.68 -0.58 -21.33
N GLN A 366 15.43 0.33 -20.70
CA GLN A 366 16.71 -0.02 -20.07
C GLN A 366 16.53 -1.02 -18.92
N TYR A 367 15.49 -0.84 -18.09
CA TYR A 367 15.18 -1.78 -17.01
C TYR A 367 14.91 -3.19 -17.53
N PHE A 368 14.01 -3.32 -18.51
CA PHE A 368 13.67 -4.63 -19.05
C PHE A 368 14.81 -5.28 -19.82
N GLN A 369 15.63 -4.52 -20.56
CA GLN A 369 16.83 -5.07 -21.21
C GLN A 369 17.83 -5.62 -20.20
N ASN A 370 17.98 -4.96 -19.04
CA ASN A 370 18.85 -5.42 -17.97
C ASN A 370 18.32 -6.71 -17.32
N ILE A 371 17.01 -6.76 -17.06
CA ILE A 371 16.36 -7.93 -16.48
C ILE A 371 16.38 -9.10 -17.46
N ASP A 372 16.10 -8.88 -18.75
CA ASP A 372 16.18 -9.90 -19.81
C ASP A 372 17.58 -10.54 -19.80
N ALA A 373 18.63 -9.73 -19.84
CA ALA A 373 20.01 -10.20 -19.86
C ALA A 373 20.41 -10.93 -18.56
N MET A 374 19.91 -10.48 -17.40
CA MET A 374 20.09 -11.15 -16.11
C MET A 374 19.43 -12.53 -16.09
N ILE A 375 18.18 -12.62 -16.54
CA ILE A 375 17.42 -13.89 -16.62
C ILE A 375 18.19 -14.88 -17.51
N ASP A 376 18.61 -14.45 -18.69
CA ASP A 376 19.32 -15.30 -19.65
C ASP A 376 20.66 -15.78 -19.08
N THR A 377 21.42 -14.87 -18.47
CA THR A 377 22.72 -15.19 -17.87
C THR A 377 22.58 -16.21 -16.75
N ILE A 378 21.65 -15.98 -15.80
CA ILE A 378 21.47 -16.89 -14.66
C ILE A 378 20.94 -18.25 -15.11
N ASN A 379 20.02 -18.30 -16.08
CA ASN A 379 19.48 -19.56 -16.57
C ASN A 379 20.51 -20.35 -17.39
N ASN A 380 21.37 -19.69 -18.17
CA ASN A 380 22.39 -20.35 -18.98
C ASN A 380 23.53 -20.96 -18.14
N ILE A 381 23.97 -20.27 -17.08
CA ILE A 381 25.03 -20.78 -16.19
C ILE A 381 24.60 -22.01 -15.38
N GLN A 382 23.30 -22.29 -15.25
CA GLN A 382 22.80 -23.52 -14.59
C GLN A 382 23.23 -24.81 -15.30
N ASN A 383 23.58 -24.73 -16.59
CA ASN A 383 24.02 -25.88 -17.37
C ASN A 383 25.49 -26.24 -17.10
N THR A 384 26.28 -25.28 -16.64
CA THR A 384 27.73 -25.44 -16.41
C THR A 384 28.11 -25.46 -14.94
N THR A 385 27.23 -25.00 -14.04
CA THR A 385 27.47 -25.08 -12.59
C THR A 385 27.44 -26.52 -12.09
N THR A 386 28.34 -26.82 -11.14
CA THR A 386 28.38 -28.08 -10.38
C THR A 386 27.57 -28.01 -9.09
N ASP A 387 26.91 -26.87 -8.82
CA ASP A 387 26.05 -26.69 -7.66
C ASP A 387 24.88 -27.68 -7.68
N LYS A 388 24.64 -28.34 -6.55
CA LYS A 388 23.49 -29.25 -6.38
C LYS A 388 22.15 -28.52 -6.48
N LYS A 389 22.12 -27.24 -6.08
CA LYS A 389 20.91 -26.43 -6.03
C LYS A 389 20.89 -25.48 -7.21
N LYS A 390 19.97 -25.74 -8.15
CA LYS A 390 19.79 -24.94 -9.36
C LYS A 390 18.67 -23.92 -9.20
N PHE A 391 18.76 -22.85 -9.98
CA PHE A 391 17.78 -21.77 -10.02
C PHE A 391 17.14 -21.69 -11.40
N TYR A 392 15.86 -21.35 -11.45
CA TYR A 392 15.17 -20.97 -12.67
C TYR A 392 14.56 -19.59 -12.48
N VAL A 393 15.07 -18.61 -13.21
CA VAL A 393 14.64 -17.23 -13.11
C VAL A 393 13.67 -16.91 -14.23
N HIS A 394 12.55 -16.28 -13.90
CA HIS A 394 11.56 -15.85 -14.88
C HIS A 394 10.80 -14.61 -14.41
N TYR A 395 10.25 -13.85 -15.36
CA TYR A 395 9.27 -12.82 -15.05
C TYR A 395 8.06 -13.43 -14.37
N SER A 396 7.54 -12.73 -13.38
CA SER A 396 6.35 -13.11 -12.62
C SER A 396 5.60 -11.86 -12.16
N THR A 397 4.51 -12.10 -11.44
CA THR A 397 3.69 -11.10 -10.76
C THR A 397 3.44 -11.57 -9.33
N PRO A 398 2.97 -10.71 -8.41
CA PRO A 398 2.60 -11.13 -7.05
C PRO A 398 1.50 -12.20 -7.07
N THR A 399 0.51 -12.06 -7.95
CA THR A 399 -0.55 -13.06 -8.12
C THR A 399 0.02 -14.43 -8.48
N CYS A 400 0.96 -14.49 -9.42
CA CYS A 400 1.60 -15.74 -9.81
C CYS A 400 2.56 -16.30 -8.76
N PHE A 401 3.24 -15.44 -8.01
CA PHE A 401 4.07 -15.87 -6.90
C PHE A 401 3.23 -16.50 -5.78
N LEU A 402 2.13 -15.86 -5.40
CA LEU A 402 1.21 -16.41 -4.40
C LEU A 402 0.59 -17.73 -4.87
N HIS A 403 0.21 -17.81 -6.15
CA HIS A 403 -0.27 -19.06 -6.74
C HIS A 403 0.80 -20.15 -6.71
N ALA A 404 2.06 -19.84 -7.01
CA ALA A 404 3.15 -20.81 -6.96
C ALA A 404 3.37 -21.35 -5.53
N LEU A 405 3.34 -20.47 -4.53
CA LEU A 405 3.43 -20.86 -3.11
C LEU A 405 2.28 -21.75 -2.68
N SER A 406 1.10 -21.56 -3.25
CA SER A 406 -0.07 -22.37 -2.91
C SER A 406 -0.06 -23.77 -3.47
N GLN A 407 0.71 -23.99 -4.54
CA GLN A 407 0.93 -25.32 -5.09
C GLN A 407 2.02 -26.08 -4.30
N GLU A 408 2.75 -25.42 -3.40
CA GLU A 408 3.67 -26.11 -2.51
C GLU A 408 2.90 -26.89 -1.45
N LYS A 409 3.10 -28.21 -1.41
CA LYS A 409 2.57 -29.09 -0.35
C LYS A 409 3.37 -28.91 0.93
N ARG A 410 3.22 -27.74 1.57
CA ARG A 410 4.03 -27.30 2.71
C ARG A 410 3.17 -26.60 3.75
N SER A 411 3.45 -26.89 5.02
CA SER A 411 2.90 -26.14 6.15
C SER A 411 3.64 -24.82 6.36
N TRP A 412 2.89 -23.75 6.60
CA TRP A 412 3.42 -22.43 6.89
C TRP A 412 3.31 -22.10 8.38
N PRO A 413 4.26 -21.33 8.96
CA PRO A 413 4.14 -20.86 10.33
C PRO A 413 2.91 -19.94 10.48
N VAL A 414 2.33 -19.91 11.68
CA VAL A 414 1.17 -19.06 12.00
C VAL A 414 1.62 -17.85 12.80
N ARG A 415 1.09 -16.67 12.47
CA ARG A 415 1.28 -15.43 13.25
C ARG A 415 -0.07 -14.88 13.68
N GLU A 416 -0.17 -14.41 14.93
CA GLU A 416 -1.37 -13.75 15.50
C GLU A 416 -1.00 -12.33 15.97
N GLY A 417 -1.95 -11.39 15.98
CA GLY A 417 -1.72 -10.01 16.41
C GLY A 417 -1.22 -9.09 15.30
N ASP A 418 -0.92 -7.84 15.62
CA ASP A 418 -0.49 -6.81 14.65
C ASP A 418 1.01 -6.87 14.33
N PHE A 419 1.43 -6.13 13.30
CA PHE A 419 2.80 -5.70 13.04
C PHE A 419 3.01 -4.21 13.40
N LEU A 420 2.24 -3.74 14.39
CA LEU A 420 2.36 -2.40 14.98
C LEU A 420 2.95 -2.50 16.39
N SER A 421 3.80 -1.57 16.84
CA SER A 421 4.33 -0.42 16.10
C SER A 421 5.59 -0.77 15.29
N TYR A 422 5.76 -0.15 14.12
CA TYR A 422 6.94 -0.32 13.28
C TYR A 422 8.17 0.42 13.85
N ALA A 423 9.32 -0.24 13.85
CA ALA A 423 10.62 0.38 14.00
C ALA A 423 11.61 -0.22 12.97
N HIS A 424 12.31 0.64 12.23
CA HIS A 424 13.30 0.20 11.24
C HIS A 424 14.69 -0.08 11.84
N ARG A 425 14.94 0.40 13.07
CA ARG A 425 16.17 0.19 13.84
C ARG A 425 15.95 0.53 15.31
N ALA A 426 16.96 0.22 16.13
CA ALA A 426 16.97 0.56 17.54
C ALA A 426 16.60 2.04 17.80
N HIS A 427 15.71 2.26 18.75
CA HIS A 427 15.22 3.59 19.18
C HIS A 427 14.51 4.44 18.10
N ALA A 428 14.10 3.84 16.98
CA ALA A 428 13.44 4.55 15.88
C ALA A 428 12.03 4.01 15.62
N PHE A 429 11.17 4.09 16.64
CA PHE A 429 9.75 3.74 16.53
C PHE A 429 8.98 4.81 15.77
N TRP A 430 8.24 4.40 14.74
CA TRP A 430 7.46 5.29 13.89
C TRP A 430 6.06 5.50 14.50
N THR A 431 5.98 5.92 15.75
CA THR A 431 4.70 6.20 16.43
C THR A 431 4.33 7.68 16.37
N GLY A 432 5.25 8.55 15.95
CA GLY A 432 4.99 9.99 15.81
C GLY A 432 3.87 10.30 14.82
N PHE A 433 3.82 9.57 13.69
CA PHE A 433 2.80 9.79 12.65
C PHE A 433 1.37 9.50 13.11
N TYR A 434 1.19 8.77 14.22
CA TYR A 434 -0.11 8.60 14.86
C TYR A 434 -0.75 9.94 15.23
N THR A 435 0.07 10.96 15.52
CA THR A 435 -0.39 12.30 15.93
C THR A 435 0.07 13.43 15.03
N SER A 436 1.04 13.21 14.14
CA SER A 436 1.51 14.22 13.17
C SER A 436 0.35 14.86 12.41
N ARG A 437 0.36 16.19 12.32
CA ARG A 437 -0.67 16.98 11.60
C ARG A 437 -2.11 16.60 12.04
N PRO A 438 -2.49 16.78 13.31
CA PRO A 438 -3.80 16.33 13.79
C PRO A 438 -4.98 17.05 13.11
N GLY A 439 -4.76 18.26 12.59
CA GLY A 439 -5.77 19.01 11.84
C GLY A 439 -6.25 18.31 10.56
N ILE A 440 -5.35 17.70 9.76
CA ILE A 440 -5.77 16.99 8.54
C ILE A 440 -6.51 15.69 8.89
N LYS A 441 -6.07 14.98 9.95
CA LYS A 441 -6.74 13.79 10.48
C LYS A 441 -8.17 14.12 10.92
N TYR A 442 -8.36 15.20 11.68
CA TYR A 442 -9.69 15.67 12.09
C TYR A 442 -10.55 16.09 10.89
N TYR A 443 -9.97 16.82 9.94
CA TYR A 443 -10.70 17.31 8.78
C TYR A 443 -11.13 16.15 7.86
N GLU A 444 -10.28 15.14 7.67
CA GLU A 444 -10.65 13.93 6.93
C GLU A 444 -11.86 13.23 7.58
N ARG A 445 -11.92 13.11 8.91
CA ARG A 445 -13.07 12.48 9.58
C ARG A 445 -14.35 13.29 9.40
N SER A 446 -14.25 14.62 9.47
CA SER A 446 -15.38 15.54 9.28
C SER A 446 -15.89 15.48 7.84
N LEU A 447 -14.97 15.50 6.86
CA LEU A 447 -15.30 15.38 5.44
C LEU A 447 -15.88 14.00 5.11
N GLY A 448 -15.36 12.95 5.73
CA GLY A 448 -15.88 11.59 5.64
C GLY A 448 -17.32 11.50 6.13
N ALA A 449 -17.66 12.13 7.27
CA ALA A 449 -19.03 12.18 7.77
C ALA A 449 -19.99 12.94 6.81
N LEU A 450 -19.53 14.05 6.23
CA LEU A 450 -20.29 14.77 5.19
C LEU A 450 -20.52 13.86 3.97
N TYR A 451 -19.48 13.18 3.49
CA TYR A 451 -19.58 12.26 2.35
C TYR A 451 -20.58 11.12 2.62
N GLN A 452 -20.52 10.48 3.79
CA GLN A 452 -21.49 9.44 4.17
C GLN A 452 -22.94 9.96 4.16
N SER A 453 -23.14 11.15 4.75
CA SER A 453 -24.46 11.77 4.85
C SER A 453 -25.02 12.09 3.47
N LEU A 454 -24.20 12.65 2.59
CA LEU A 454 -24.58 12.97 1.21
C LEU A 454 -24.96 11.74 0.41
N ARG A 455 -24.22 10.62 0.53
CA ARG A 455 -24.59 9.37 -0.15
C ARG A 455 -25.98 8.89 0.25
N GLN A 456 -26.28 8.92 1.55
CA GLN A 456 -27.61 8.52 2.05
C GLN A 456 -28.68 9.49 1.55
N LEU A 457 -28.44 10.80 1.68
CA LEU A 457 -29.39 11.84 1.21
C LEU A 457 -29.67 11.75 -0.29
N SER A 458 -28.67 11.47 -1.12
CA SER A 458 -28.85 11.29 -2.56
C SER A 458 -29.80 10.12 -2.88
N ILE A 459 -29.71 9.03 -2.12
CA ILE A 459 -30.62 7.89 -2.27
C ILE A 459 -32.02 8.27 -1.80
N PHE A 460 -32.16 8.93 -0.64
CA PHE A 460 -33.47 9.38 -0.13
C PHE A 460 -34.16 10.40 -1.04
N ALA A 461 -33.40 11.33 -1.62
CA ALA A 461 -33.89 12.31 -2.59
C ALA A 461 -34.23 11.68 -3.94
N ASN A 462 -33.87 10.41 -4.19
CA ASN A 462 -33.89 9.79 -5.51
C ASN A 462 -33.18 10.66 -6.59
N GLN A 463 -32.12 11.37 -6.17
CA GLN A 463 -31.31 12.24 -7.01
C GLN A 463 -29.84 11.98 -6.71
N VAL A 464 -29.17 11.34 -7.67
CA VAL A 464 -27.74 11.04 -7.56
C VAL A 464 -26.97 12.03 -8.43
N ASP A 465 -26.38 13.04 -7.81
CA ASP A 465 -25.34 13.84 -8.46
C ASP A 465 -24.01 13.08 -8.40
N PHE A 466 -23.74 12.35 -9.47
CA PHE A 466 -22.52 11.58 -9.61
C PHE A 466 -21.27 12.46 -9.58
N ASN A 467 -21.31 13.70 -10.08
CA ASN A 467 -20.13 14.55 -10.16
C ASN A 467 -19.72 15.08 -8.78
N GLY A 468 -20.68 15.56 -7.99
CA GLY A 468 -20.43 16.02 -6.62
C GLY A 468 -19.94 14.89 -5.71
N LEU A 469 -20.62 13.74 -5.76
CA LEU A 469 -20.21 12.55 -4.99
C LEU A 469 -18.87 11.98 -5.44
N PHE A 470 -18.57 12.03 -6.75
CA PHE A 470 -17.28 11.58 -7.29
C PHE A 470 -16.12 12.41 -6.74
N GLN A 471 -16.24 13.75 -6.69
CA GLN A 471 -15.16 14.60 -6.17
C GLN A 471 -14.85 14.30 -4.70
N LEU A 472 -15.89 14.06 -3.89
CA LEU A 472 -15.71 13.63 -2.50
C LEU A 472 -15.09 12.23 -2.42
N ALA A 473 -15.53 11.26 -3.23
CA ALA A 473 -14.94 9.94 -3.27
C ALA A 473 -13.45 9.97 -3.66
N GLU A 474 -13.09 10.75 -4.69
CA GLU A 474 -11.72 10.92 -5.16
C GLU A 474 -10.81 11.47 -4.06
N ILE A 475 -11.20 12.58 -3.39
CA ILE A 475 -10.36 13.16 -2.34
C ILE A 475 -10.33 12.28 -1.10
N MET A 476 -11.47 11.72 -0.66
CA MET A 476 -11.50 10.83 0.51
C MET A 476 -10.62 9.61 0.30
N GLY A 477 -10.57 9.09 -0.94
CA GLY A 477 -9.64 8.02 -1.31
C GLY A 477 -8.18 8.46 -1.28
N LEU A 478 -7.84 9.58 -1.92
CA LEU A 478 -6.47 10.10 -1.92
C LEU A 478 -5.92 10.35 -0.51
N LEU A 479 -6.77 10.86 0.39
CA LEU A 479 -6.36 11.15 1.76
C LEU A 479 -5.88 9.91 2.51
N GLN A 480 -6.36 8.71 2.17
CA GLN A 480 -5.95 7.49 2.87
C GLN A 480 -4.51 7.09 2.60
N HIS A 481 -3.86 7.67 1.58
CA HIS A 481 -2.47 7.34 1.23
C HIS A 481 -1.55 7.50 2.45
N HIS A 482 -0.59 6.59 2.56
CA HIS A 482 0.28 6.44 3.71
C HIS A 482 1.25 7.61 3.95
N ASP A 483 1.31 8.63 3.10
CA ASP A 483 1.96 9.91 3.42
C ASP A 483 1.01 11.10 3.60
N THR A 484 -0.27 10.89 3.35
CA THR A 484 -1.29 11.95 3.44
C THR A 484 -1.97 11.94 4.81
N ILE A 485 -2.73 10.89 5.15
CA ILE A 485 -3.43 10.81 6.46
C ILE A 485 -2.44 10.69 7.63
N THR A 486 -1.30 10.04 7.42
CA THR A 486 -0.21 9.92 8.40
C THR A 486 0.45 11.27 8.70
N GLY A 487 0.39 12.20 7.75
CA GLY A 487 0.97 13.53 7.87
C GLY A 487 2.48 13.58 7.73
N THR A 488 3.10 12.59 7.07
CA THR A 488 4.55 12.49 6.82
C THR A 488 5.02 13.28 5.59
N SER A 489 4.09 13.85 4.81
CA SER A 489 4.44 14.69 3.67
C SER A 489 4.86 16.12 4.04
N PRO A 490 5.70 16.79 3.22
CA PRO A 490 5.97 18.23 3.32
C PRO A 490 4.73 19.10 3.09
N MET A 491 4.85 20.39 3.42
CA MET A 491 3.74 21.34 3.31
C MET A 491 3.17 21.50 1.90
N ILE A 492 3.96 21.23 0.85
CA ILE A 492 3.51 21.38 -0.52
C ILE A 492 2.36 20.44 -0.87
N HIS A 493 2.51 19.15 -0.56
CA HIS A 493 1.46 18.16 -0.75
C HIS A 493 0.30 18.39 0.22
N ILE A 494 0.60 18.68 1.49
CA ILE A 494 -0.45 18.93 2.50
C ILE A 494 -1.32 20.15 2.13
N ALA A 495 -0.73 21.20 1.57
CA ALA A 495 -1.47 22.36 1.09
C ALA A 495 -2.36 22.01 -0.11
N ASP A 496 -1.86 21.22 -1.07
CA ASP A 496 -2.66 20.71 -2.20
C ASP A 496 -3.85 19.86 -1.69
N ALA A 497 -3.60 18.92 -0.77
CA ALA A 497 -4.64 18.11 -0.15
C ALA A 497 -5.71 18.97 0.54
N LEU A 498 -5.32 19.95 1.36
CA LEU A 498 -6.26 20.86 2.03
C LEU A 498 -7.08 21.71 1.05
N GLN A 499 -6.47 22.17 -0.04
CA GLN A 499 -7.20 22.90 -1.09
C GLN A 499 -8.24 22.01 -1.79
N ARG A 500 -7.90 20.75 -2.09
CA ARG A 500 -8.84 19.78 -2.66
C ARG A 500 -9.96 19.45 -1.70
N MET A 501 -9.64 19.22 -0.42
CA MET A 501 -10.63 18.98 0.64
C MET A 501 -11.61 20.15 0.76
N SER A 502 -11.12 21.39 0.82
CA SER A 502 -11.96 22.57 0.92
C SER A 502 -12.89 22.74 -0.28
N ARG A 503 -12.39 22.48 -1.50
CA ARG A 503 -13.21 22.51 -2.71
C ARG A 503 -14.29 21.42 -2.69
N ALA A 504 -13.91 20.20 -2.33
CA ALA A 504 -14.84 19.06 -2.26
C ALA A 504 -15.90 19.27 -1.17
N GLU A 505 -15.51 19.83 -0.01
CA GLU A 505 -16.44 20.19 1.06
C GLU A 505 -17.44 21.24 0.57
N LYS A 506 -16.98 22.33 -0.04
CA LYS A 506 -17.87 23.39 -0.57
C LYS A 506 -18.87 22.83 -1.59
N ASN A 507 -18.40 21.98 -2.50
CA ASN A 507 -19.26 21.32 -3.48
C ASN A 507 -20.24 20.34 -2.82
N GLY A 508 -19.79 19.61 -1.80
CA GLY A 508 -20.63 18.73 -0.98
C GLY A 508 -21.71 19.49 -0.21
N GLN A 509 -21.39 20.65 0.36
CA GLN A 509 -22.36 21.52 1.03
C GLN A 509 -23.41 22.05 0.05
N ALA A 510 -23.00 22.47 -1.15
CA ALA A 510 -23.92 22.89 -2.20
C ALA A 510 -24.85 21.74 -2.63
N LEU A 511 -24.30 20.51 -2.77
CA LEU A 511 -25.09 19.32 -3.04
C LEU A 511 -26.07 19.03 -1.91
N ALA A 512 -25.65 19.12 -0.64
CA ALA A 512 -26.53 18.92 0.51
C ALA A 512 -27.75 19.86 0.43
N LEU A 513 -27.51 21.16 0.19
CA LEU A 513 -28.57 22.16 0.08
C LEU A 513 -29.54 21.82 -1.06
N SER A 514 -29.02 21.45 -2.22
CA SER A 514 -29.84 21.04 -3.37
C SER A 514 -30.72 19.82 -3.04
N LEU A 515 -30.15 18.80 -2.40
CA LEU A 515 -30.88 17.59 -2.02
C LEU A 515 -31.95 17.89 -0.97
N TYR A 516 -31.64 18.70 0.05
CA TYR A 516 -32.61 19.11 1.06
C TYR A 516 -33.73 19.95 0.47
N GLN A 517 -33.43 20.89 -0.43
CA GLN A 517 -34.47 21.63 -1.14
C GLN A 517 -35.39 20.67 -1.90
N HIS A 518 -34.84 19.71 -2.63
CA HIS A 518 -35.62 18.71 -3.36
C HIS A 518 -36.52 17.87 -2.43
N ILE A 519 -35.97 17.34 -1.32
CA ILE A 519 -36.71 16.53 -0.35
C ILE A 519 -37.82 17.33 0.36
N LEU A 520 -37.55 18.60 0.70
CA LEU A 520 -38.47 19.45 1.47
C LEU A 520 -39.51 20.16 0.59
N THR A 521 -39.36 20.15 -0.74
CA THR A 521 -40.33 20.72 -1.68
C THR A 521 -40.92 19.66 -2.63
N PRO A 522 -41.49 18.56 -2.12
CA PRO A 522 -42.01 17.48 -2.98
C PRO A 522 -43.25 17.88 -3.78
N SER A 523 -43.87 19.04 -3.49
CA SER A 523 -44.94 19.64 -4.27
C SER A 523 -44.90 21.16 -4.16
N MET A 524 -45.21 21.88 -5.24
CA MET A 524 -45.12 23.35 -5.37
C MET A 524 -46.13 24.14 -4.49
N THR A 525 -46.30 23.82 -3.21
CA THR A 525 -47.28 24.49 -2.33
C THR A 525 -46.67 25.28 -1.17
N THR A 526 -45.36 25.19 -0.93
CA THR A 526 -44.66 26.02 0.05
C THR A 526 -43.55 26.80 -0.64
N ASN A 527 -43.81 28.09 -0.91
CA ASN A 527 -42.78 29.06 -1.27
C ASN A 527 -41.91 29.30 -0.03
N TRP A 528 -40.83 28.53 0.10
CA TRP A 528 -39.75 28.88 1.02
C TRP A 528 -39.06 30.11 0.42
N SER A 529 -39.42 31.31 0.90
CA SER A 529 -38.82 32.58 0.49
C SER A 529 -37.41 32.79 1.05
N THR A 530 -36.95 31.89 1.93
CA THR A 530 -35.64 31.96 2.57
C THR A 530 -34.69 30.95 1.92
N PRO A 531 -33.54 31.38 1.38
CA PRO A 531 -32.54 30.46 0.87
C PRO A 531 -32.02 29.59 2.03
N LEU A 532 -31.97 28.27 1.82
CA LEU A 532 -31.30 27.37 2.77
C LEU A 532 -29.80 27.70 2.78
N ILE A 533 -29.23 27.82 3.97
CA ILE A 533 -27.80 28.09 4.18
C ILE A 533 -27.20 26.91 4.93
N PHE A 534 -26.02 26.46 4.50
CA PHE A 534 -25.27 25.45 5.23
C PHE A 534 -24.53 26.13 6.38
N CYS A 535 -24.92 25.85 7.63
CA CYS A 535 -24.30 26.44 8.81
C CYS A 535 -23.41 25.40 9.51
N GLN A 536 -22.15 25.74 9.80
CA GLN A 536 -21.36 24.97 10.74
C GLN A 536 -21.80 25.33 12.16
N LEU A 537 -22.25 24.35 12.95
CA LEU A 537 -22.78 24.53 14.31
C LEU A 537 -21.81 25.21 15.31
N ASN A 538 -20.55 25.44 14.93
CA ASN A 538 -19.52 26.08 15.75
C ASN A 538 -19.21 27.54 15.36
N GLU A 539 -19.82 28.08 14.31
CA GLU A 539 -19.76 29.52 14.05
C GLU A 539 -20.82 30.19 14.94
N SER A 540 -20.38 30.74 16.06
CA SER A 540 -21.20 31.58 16.92
C SER A 540 -21.74 32.75 16.10
N TYR A 541 -23.05 32.72 15.83
CA TYR A 541 -23.84 33.84 15.29
C TYR A 541 -23.87 35.02 16.25
#